data_AF-F2I1Q1-F1
#
_entry.id   AF-F2I1Q1-F1
#
_cell.length_a   1.000
_cell.length_b   1.000
_cell.length_c   1.000
_cell.angle_alpha   90.00
_cell.angle_beta   90.00
_cell.angle_gamma   90.00
#
_symmetry.space_group_name_H-M   'P 1'
#
loop_
_entity.id
_entity.type
_entity.pdbx_description
1 polymer ?
#
loop_
_entity_poly.entity_id
_entity_poly.type
_entity_poly.pdbx_seq_one_letter_code
_entity_poly.pdbx_strand_id
1 'polypeptide(L)'
;MLIPKRKGVGQILDLNRKDQIQLMDEIQYCSKIMKKNFKCANLNVEKVGNIVPQLHIHIVPRHKKDPTWPLSIWVIKGKPYTKLALASMLDKLKKII
;
A
#
# COMPACT_ATOMS: atom_id res chain seq x y z
N MET A 1 -1.74 -2.66 1.98
CA MET A 1 -1.31 -3.25 0.69
C MET A 1 -2.48 -4.00 0.11
N LEU A 2 -2.66 -3.92 -1.21
CA LEU A 2 -3.66 -4.68 -1.94
C LEU A 2 -3.00 -5.88 -2.63
N ILE A 3 -3.64 -7.04 -2.57
CA ILE A 3 -3.17 -8.26 -3.23
C ILE A 3 -4.37 -8.84 -4.00
N PRO A 4 -4.39 -8.73 -5.34
CA PRO A 4 -5.43 -9.34 -6.15
C PRO A 4 -5.52 -10.85 -5.88
N LYS A 5 -6.72 -11.34 -5.59
CA LYS A 5 -6.97 -12.77 -5.35
C LYS A 5 -7.03 -13.54 -6.67
N ARG A 6 -5.90 -13.60 -7.37
CA ARG A 6 -5.68 -14.33 -8.63
C ARG A 6 -4.40 -15.15 -8.51
N LYS A 7 -4.45 -16.41 -8.92
CA LYS A 7 -3.32 -17.34 -8.84
C LYS A 7 -2.33 -17.06 -9.98
N GLY A 8 -1.04 -17.08 -9.68
CA GLY A 8 0.02 -17.00 -10.69
C GLY A 8 0.21 -15.63 -11.36
N VAL A 9 -0.30 -14.57 -10.76
CA VAL A 9 -0.21 -13.20 -11.29
C VAL A 9 0.91 -12.46 -10.57
N GLY A 10 1.84 -11.86 -11.31
CA GLY A 10 2.94 -11.03 -10.78
C GLY A 10 2.96 -9.59 -11.28
N GLN A 11 2.29 -9.33 -12.40
CA GLN A 11 2.18 -8.04 -13.05
C GLN A 11 0.72 -7.65 -13.22
N ILE A 12 0.43 -6.34 -13.29
CA ILE A 12 -0.93 -5.85 -13.58
C ILE A 12 -1.38 -6.34 -14.97
N LEU A 13 -0.45 -6.48 -15.93
CA LEU A 13 -0.74 -6.99 -17.27
C LEU A 13 -1.16 -8.47 -17.30
N ASP A 14 -0.84 -9.25 -16.26
CA ASP A 14 -1.28 -10.65 -16.15
C ASP A 14 -2.77 -10.75 -15.77
N LEU A 15 -3.38 -9.66 -15.31
CA LEU A 15 -4.80 -9.59 -15.01
C LEU A 15 -5.61 -9.38 -16.30
N ASN A 16 -6.79 -10.00 -16.38
CA ASN A 16 -7.76 -9.66 -17.42
C ASN A 16 -8.24 -8.20 -17.25
N ARG A 17 -8.83 -7.63 -18.30
CA ARG A 17 -9.23 -6.22 -18.31
C ARG A 17 -10.19 -5.83 -17.19
N LYS A 18 -11.13 -6.72 -16.84
CA LYS A 18 -12.10 -6.49 -15.77
C LYS A 18 -11.40 -6.40 -14.40
N ASP A 19 -10.45 -7.28 -14.14
CA ASP A 19 -9.66 -7.29 -12.90
C ASP A 19 -8.69 -6.11 -12.82
N GLN A 20 -8.15 -5.63 -13.95
CA GLN A 20 -7.34 -4.41 -13.97
C GLN A 20 -8.16 -3.18 -13.58
N ILE A 21 -9.40 -3.06 -14.08
CA ILE A 21 -10.32 -1.97 -13.74
C ILE A 21 -10.67 -2.05 -12.25
N GLN A 22 -11.07 -3.23 -11.77
CA GLN A 22 -11.36 -3.47 -10.36
C GLN A 22 -10.17 -3.09 -9.45
N LEU A 23 -8.95 -3.49 -9.83
CA LEU A 23 -7.74 -3.13 -9.08
C LEU A 23 -7.54 -1.61 -9.03
N MET A 24 -7.79 -0.90 -10.14
CA MET A 24 -7.67 0.55 -10.17
C MET A 24 -8.72 1.22 -9.25
N ASP A 25 -9.95 0.73 -9.24
CA ASP A 25 -11.01 1.23 -8.37
C ASP A 25 -10.67 1.01 -6.89
N GLU A 26 -10.15 -0.18 -6.54
CA GLU A 26 -9.69 -0.49 -5.18
C GLU A 26 -8.48 0.37 -4.76
N ILE A 27 -7.50 0.56 -5.66
CA ILE A 27 -6.38 1.48 -5.42
C ILE A 27 -6.90 2.88 -5.15
N GLN A 28 -7.85 3.39 -5.96
CA GLN A 28 -8.40 4.72 -5.80
C GLN A 28 -9.15 4.86 -4.47
N TYR A 29 -10.00 3.88 -4.14
CA TYR A 29 -10.77 3.85 -2.89
C TYR A 29 -9.86 3.87 -1.67
N CYS A 30 -8.91 2.93 -1.58
CA CYS A 30 -7.95 2.88 -0.48
C CYS A 30 -7.08 4.14 -0.42
N SER A 31 -6.66 4.68 -1.57
CA SER A 31 -5.85 5.90 -1.60
C SER A 31 -6.57 7.11 -0.99
N LYS A 32 -7.86 7.28 -1.30
CA LYS A 32 -8.70 8.35 -0.73
C LYS A 32 -8.84 8.19 0.80
N ILE A 33 -9.13 6.97 1.26
CA ILE A 33 -9.25 6.66 2.70
C ILE A 33 -7.94 6.92 3.43
N MET A 34 -6.82 6.43 2.90
CA MET A 34 -5.51 6.57 3.53
C MET A 34 -5.11 8.05 3.59
N LYS A 35 -5.26 8.80 2.50
CA LYS A 35 -4.92 10.23 2.48
C LYS A 35 -5.75 11.03 3.49
N LYS A 36 -7.06 10.77 3.57
CA LYS A 36 -7.98 11.45 4.53
C LYS A 36 -7.63 11.14 5.99
N ASN A 37 -7.45 9.86 6.33
CA ASN A 37 -7.33 9.43 7.74
C ASN A 37 -5.92 9.52 8.32
N PHE A 38 -4.90 9.61 7.47
CA PHE A 38 -3.51 9.80 7.90
C PHE A 38 -3.03 11.25 7.75
N LYS A 39 -3.81 12.13 7.10
CA LYS A 39 -3.46 13.56 6.89
C LYS A 39 -2.03 13.71 6.36
N CYS A 40 -1.67 12.86 5.41
CA CYS A 40 -0.31 12.78 4.89
C CYS A 40 -0.06 13.88 3.84
N ALA A 41 1.21 14.26 3.69
CA ALA A 41 1.61 15.28 2.72
C ALA A 41 1.57 14.73 1.29
N ASN A 42 1.93 13.45 1.13
CA ASN A 42 1.84 12.74 -0.14
C ASN A 42 1.40 11.28 0.08
N LEU A 43 1.05 10.59 -0.99
CA LEU A 43 0.71 9.17 -0.98
C LEU A 43 1.50 8.47 -2.09
N ASN A 44 2.35 7.52 -1.72
CA ASN A 44 3.03 6.67 -2.69
C ASN A 44 2.16 5.44 -2.99
N VAL A 45 1.93 5.15 -4.28
CA VAL A 45 1.25 3.95 -4.75
C VAL A 45 2.21 3.21 -5.68
N GLU A 46 2.67 2.03 -5.26
CA GLU A 46 3.85 1.39 -5.86
C GLU A 46 3.62 -0.10 -6.08
N LYS A 47 3.85 -0.55 -7.32
CA LYS A 47 4.10 -1.95 -7.68
C LYS A 47 5.59 -2.09 -7.93
N VAL A 48 6.29 -2.87 -7.10
CA VAL A 48 7.72 -3.16 -7.28
C VAL A 48 7.87 -4.62 -7.72
N GLY A 49 7.80 -5.56 -6.77
CA GLY A 49 7.74 -7.01 -7.06
C GLY A 49 9.08 -7.66 -7.44
N ASN A 50 10.22 -7.04 -7.12
CA ASN A 50 11.54 -7.59 -7.45
C ASN A 50 11.92 -8.82 -6.59
N ILE A 51 11.41 -8.91 -5.35
CA ILE A 51 11.72 -10.00 -4.41
C ILE A 51 10.56 -11.00 -4.31
N VAL A 52 9.33 -10.49 -4.14
CA VAL A 52 8.13 -11.33 -4.05
C VAL A 52 7.39 -11.28 -5.39
N PRO A 53 7.28 -12.40 -6.12
CA PRO A 53 6.73 -12.41 -7.48
C PRO A 53 5.20 -12.26 -7.53
N GLN A 54 4.49 -12.52 -6.44
CA GLN A 54 3.04 -12.32 -6.38
C GLN A 54 2.70 -10.84 -6.54
N LEU A 55 1.72 -10.50 -7.39
CA LEU A 55 1.26 -9.13 -7.59
C LEU A 55 0.73 -8.55 -6.28
N HIS A 56 1.31 -7.43 -5.87
CA HIS A 56 0.89 -6.68 -4.71
C HIS A 56 1.15 -5.18 -4.90
N ILE A 57 0.24 -4.36 -4.39
CA ILE A 57 0.29 -2.90 -4.54
C ILE A 57 0.43 -2.25 -3.17
N HIS A 58 1.53 -1.55 -2.98
CA HIS A 58 1.78 -0.77 -1.78
C HIS A 58 1.06 0.58 -1.87
N ILE A 59 0.38 0.97 -0.79
CA ILE A 59 -0.25 2.28 -0.64
C ILE A 59 0.29 2.85 0.67
N VAL A 60 1.13 3.87 0.57
CA VAL A 60 1.97 4.35 1.67
C VAL A 60 1.75 5.86 1.88
N PRO A 61 1.09 6.26 2.99
CA PRO A 61 1.04 7.65 3.41
C PRO A 61 2.46 8.16 3.72
N ARG A 62 2.81 9.33 3.18
CA ARG A 62 4.13 9.96 3.35
C ARG A 62 4.02 11.32 4.04
N HIS A 63 4.91 11.59 4.99
CA HIS A 63 5.04 12.87 5.66
C HIS A 63 6.42 13.49 5.40
N LYS A 64 6.51 14.82 5.43
CA LYS A 64 7.78 15.55 5.23
C LYS A 64 8.85 15.22 6.29
N LYS A 65 8.42 14.67 7.44
CA LYS A 65 9.29 14.26 8.55
C LYS A 65 9.64 12.76 8.49
N ASP A 66 9.19 12.03 7.47
CA ASP A 66 9.55 10.62 7.33
C ASP A 66 11.07 10.49 7.17
N PRO A 67 11.69 9.44 7.73
CA PRO A 67 13.14 9.24 7.66
C PRO A 67 13.73 9.22 6.25
N THR A 68 12.94 8.87 5.24
CA THR A 68 13.37 8.80 3.84
C THR A 68 12.83 9.92 2.98
N TRP A 69 12.09 10.91 3.49
CA TRP A 69 11.59 11.99 2.64
C TRP A 69 12.76 12.81 2.04
N PRO A 70 12.80 13.10 0.72
CA PRO A 70 11.79 12.86 -0.33
C PRO A 70 11.97 11.56 -1.13
N LEU A 71 12.92 10.70 -0.77
CA LEU A 71 13.19 9.41 -1.40
C LEU A 71 12.06 8.38 -1.16
N SER A 72 12.14 7.28 -1.90
CA SER A 72 11.27 6.11 -1.71
C SER A 72 11.48 5.47 -0.34
N ILE A 73 10.46 4.80 0.21
CA ILE A 73 10.57 4.09 1.50
C ILE A 73 11.47 2.85 1.42
N TRP A 74 11.70 2.31 0.22
CA TRP A 74 12.47 1.07 0.01
C TRP A 74 13.99 1.25 0.14
N VAL A 75 14.48 2.48 0.31
CA VAL A 75 15.93 2.77 0.40
C VAL A 75 16.53 2.48 1.77
N ILE A 76 15.69 2.21 2.78
CA ILE A 76 16.12 1.80 4.12
C ILE A 76 15.35 0.57 4.59
N LYS A 77 15.90 -0.14 5.58
CA LYS A 77 15.21 -1.22 6.26
C LYS A 77 14.15 -0.68 7.21
N GLY A 78 12.95 -1.25 7.14
CA GLY A 78 11.85 -0.91 8.05
C GLY A 78 12.12 -1.34 9.50
N LYS A 79 11.53 -0.61 10.44
CA LYS A 79 11.54 -0.97 11.87
C LYS A 79 10.27 -1.78 12.20
N PRO A 80 10.36 -2.92 12.90
CA PRO A 80 9.19 -3.66 13.34
C PRO A 80 8.31 -2.83 14.26
N TYR A 81 6.99 -3.00 14.15
CA TYR A 81 6.05 -2.45 15.12
C TYR A 81 6.19 -3.17 16.47
N THR A 82 6.03 -2.44 17.58
CA THR A 82 5.73 -3.08 18.86
C THR A 82 4.34 -3.72 18.80
N LYS A 83 4.07 -4.74 19.65
CA LYS A 83 2.77 -5.42 19.68
C LYS A 83 1.61 -4.44 19.88
N LEU A 84 1.77 -3.48 20.80
CA LEU A 84 0.77 -2.45 21.09
C LEU A 84 0.55 -1.50 19.91
N ALA A 85 1.63 -1.02 19.28
CA ALA A 85 1.52 -0.12 18.13
C ALA A 85 0.86 -0.81 16.93
N LEU A 86 1.19 -2.09 16.70
CA LEU A 86 0.54 -2.90 15.67
C LEU A 86 -0.95 -3.07 15.94
N ALA A 87 -1.35 -3.45 17.15
CA ALA A 87 -2.76 -3.63 17.52
C ALA A 87 -3.56 -2.33 17.35
N SER A 88 -3.01 -1.20 17.81
CA SER A 88 -3.63 0.12 17.65
C SER A 88 -3.79 0.51 16.18
N MET A 89 -2.76 0.27 15.34
CA MET A 89 -2.83 0.53 13.91
C MET A 89 -3.88 -0.34 13.22
N LEU A 90 -3.97 -1.63 13.57
CA LEU A 90 -4.97 -2.54 13.01
C LEU A 90 -6.40 -2.11 13.38
N ASP A 91 -6.64 -1.72 14.63
CA ASP A 91 -7.95 -1.20 15.05
C ASP A 91 -8.32 0.07 14.29
N LYS A 92 -7.37 1.00 14.12
CA LYS A 92 -7.58 2.20 13.30
C LYS A 92 -7.93 1.85 11.85
N LEU A 93 -7.21 0.92 11.23
CA LEU A 93 -7.43 0.54 9.84
C LEU A 93 -8.80 -0.13 9.62
N LYS A 94 -9.22 -1.02 10.54
CA LYS A 94 -10.53 -1.69 10.47
C LYS A 94 -11.72 -0.74 10.59
N LYS A 95 -11.52 0.46 11.16
CA LYS A 95 -12.57 1.47 11.31
C LYS A 95 -12.75 2.36 10.09
N ILE A 96 -11.77 2.38 9.18
CA ILE A 96 -11.73 3.33 8.06
C ILE A 96 -11.82 2.65 6.69
N ILE A 97 -11.64 1.33 6.63
CA ILE A 97 -11.84 0.47 5.46
C ILE A 97 -13.12 -0.32 5.71
#